data_AF-A0A451BLA3-F1
#
_entry.id   AF-A0A451BLA3-F1
#
_cell.length_a   1.000
_cell.length_b   1.000
_cell.length_c   1.000
_cell.angle_alpha   90.00
_cell.angle_beta   90.00
_cell.angle_gamma   90.00
#
_symmetry.space_group_name_H-M   'P 1'
#
loop_
_entity.id
_entity.type
_entity.pdbx_description
1 polymer ?
#
loop_
_entity_poly.entity_id
_entity_poly.type
_entity_poly.pdbx_seq_one_letter_code
_entity_poly.pdbx_strand_id
1 'polypeptide(L)'
;MSNRLVALCAEMGRGGIREPTFFPSISLFSRYLRKVALLSFFVFPALVLSGCCATVEKSTQQTRTLLQADIRVSENSNPDPSGRPTPVTLRVYQLKSSRNFESADFPALYGNDEAVLGADLLFKEEMDVYPGIEIPFERKLEEATRYLGIMVAFRNAKNATWRALTDLPAGGAFPLLIKIDGFSVSIRKP
;
A
#
# COMPACT_ATOMS: atom_id res chain seq x y z
N MET A 1 2.42 -25.52 56.96
CA MET A 1 1.65 -26.73 56.58
C MET A 1 1.67 -26.77 55.04
N SER A 2 2.14 -27.81 54.33
CA SER A 2 1.76 -29.25 54.34
C SER A 2 0.32 -29.43 53.80
N ASN A 3 -0.04 -30.26 52.81
CA ASN A 3 0.59 -31.26 51.89
C ASN A 3 -0.33 -31.37 50.62
N ARG A 4 -0.12 -32.04 49.48
CA ARG A 4 0.92 -32.86 48.74
C ARG A 4 0.53 -32.78 47.23
N LEU A 5 1.23 -33.20 46.17
CA LEU A 5 2.38 -34.08 45.84
C LEU A 5 2.17 -35.63 45.71
N VAL A 6 2.22 -36.09 44.44
CA VAL A 6 2.53 -37.45 43.89
C VAL A 6 1.42 -38.54 43.86
N ALA A 7 1.50 -39.39 42.82
CA ALA A 7 0.83 -40.70 42.57
C ALA A 7 -0.59 -40.69 41.96
N LEU A 8 -0.96 -41.59 41.01
CA LEU A 8 -0.20 -42.46 40.08
C LEU A 8 -1.09 -42.84 38.86
N CYS A 9 -0.52 -43.44 37.80
CA CYS A 9 -1.27 -43.99 36.66
C CYS A 9 -1.86 -45.38 36.95
N ALA A 10 -2.97 -45.76 36.27
CA ALA A 10 -3.49 -47.13 36.23
C ALA A 10 -4.25 -47.44 34.92
N GLU A 11 -4.11 -48.69 34.47
CA GLU A 11 -4.88 -49.52 33.52
C GLU A 11 -5.58 -48.92 32.27
N MET A 12 -5.16 -49.45 31.10
CA MET A 12 -5.92 -49.42 29.84
C MET A 12 -6.85 -50.64 29.71
N GLY A 13 -8.03 -50.46 29.12
CA GLY A 13 -9.02 -51.53 28.89
C GLY A 13 -8.62 -52.55 27.81
N ARG A 14 -9.14 -53.78 27.91
CA ARG A 14 -8.91 -54.91 26.99
C ARG A 14 -10.16 -55.24 26.15
N GLY A 15 -9.94 -55.76 24.93
CA GLY A 15 -10.94 -56.44 24.10
C GLY A 15 -10.98 -55.90 22.66
N GLY A 16 -10.98 -56.72 21.59
CA GLY A 16 -10.88 -58.18 21.48
C GLY A 16 -10.41 -58.58 20.07
N ILE A 17 -10.10 -59.87 19.82
CA ILE A 17 -9.47 -60.37 18.59
C ILE A 17 -9.95 -61.78 18.21
N ARG A 18 -9.64 -62.20 16.96
CA ARG A 18 -9.85 -63.53 16.31
C ARG A 18 -11.24 -63.71 15.69
N GLU A 19 -11.49 -64.49 14.62
CA GLU A 19 -10.72 -65.23 13.57
C GLU A 19 -11.75 -65.59 12.42
N PRO A 20 -11.47 -66.32 11.31
CA PRO A 20 -10.30 -67.17 10.97
C PRO A 20 -9.73 -66.99 9.52
N THR A 21 -9.04 -68.04 9.08
CA THR A 21 -8.32 -68.39 7.84
C THR A 21 -9.09 -68.50 6.50
N PHE A 22 -8.36 -68.32 5.37
CA PHE A 22 -8.33 -69.30 4.26
C PHE A 22 -6.97 -69.28 3.50
N PHE A 23 -6.58 -70.42 2.90
CA PHE A 23 -5.34 -70.69 2.11
C PHE A 23 -5.74 -70.98 0.62
N PRO A 24 -4.88 -71.32 -0.39
CA PRO A 24 -3.51 -71.87 -0.33
C PRO A 24 -2.50 -71.42 -1.45
N SER A 25 -1.36 -72.12 -1.51
CA SER A 25 -0.50 -72.40 -2.70
C SER A 25 0.29 -71.24 -3.35
N ILE A 26 1.63 -71.12 -3.32
CA ILE A 26 2.82 -72.00 -3.49
C ILE A 26 3.50 -71.88 -4.88
N SER A 27 4.78 -71.46 -4.85
CA SER A 27 5.88 -71.74 -5.81
C SER A 27 6.06 -70.95 -7.13
N LEU A 28 7.31 -71.05 -7.64
CA LEU A 28 7.83 -70.68 -8.97
C LEU A 28 7.89 -69.16 -9.28
N PHE A 29 8.87 -68.40 -8.78
CA PHE A 29 10.33 -68.51 -8.99
C PHE A 29 10.80 -68.16 -10.42
N SER A 30 11.14 -66.88 -10.60
CA SER A 30 12.20 -66.34 -11.50
C SER A 30 12.69 -67.25 -12.65
N ARG A 31 12.17 -67.06 -13.88
CA ARG A 31 12.77 -67.54 -15.16
C ARG A 31 12.03 -67.14 -16.46
N TYR A 32 11.80 -65.85 -16.75
CA TYR A 32 11.54 -65.41 -18.14
C TYR A 32 11.94 -63.97 -18.48
N LEU A 33 13.08 -63.51 -17.96
CA LEU A 33 13.80 -62.39 -18.57
C LEU A 33 14.57 -62.92 -19.79
N ARG A 34 14.54 -62.20 -20.92
CA ARG A 34 15.01 -62.57 -22.29
C ARG A 34 13.97 -63.37 -23.10
N LYS A 35 13.86 -63.01 -24.39
CA LYS A 35 12.74 -63.28 -25.32
C LYS A 35 11.46 -62.55 -24.86
N VAL A 36 10.80 -61.70 -25.66
CA VAL A 36 10.93 -61.44 -27.10
C VAL A 36 11.27 -59.95 -27.34
N ALA A 37 12.39 -59.69 -28.00
CA ALA A 37 12.53 -58.50 -28.84
C ALA A 37 12.05 -58.89 -30.26
N LEU A 38 11.60 -57.90 -31.04
CA LEU A 38 10.89 -58.08 -32.33
C LEU A 38 9.42 -58.53 -32.19
N LEU A 39 8.51 -57.56 -32.10
CA LEU A 39 7.54 -57.31 -33.19
C LEU A 39 6.89 -55.94 -32.99
N SER A 40 6.87 -55.14 -34.05
CA SER A 40 6.37 -53.76 -34.03
C SER A 40 4.88 -53.68 -34.37
N PHE A 41 4.34 -52.46 -34.33
CA PHE A 41 3.17 -52.03 -35.09
C PHE A 41 1.79 -52.35 -34.49
N PHE A 42 1.36 -51.52 -33.52
CA PHE A 42 0.00 -50.99 -33.58
C PHE A 42 -0.02 -49.49 -33.28
N VAL A 43 -0.85 -48.75 -34.01
CA VAL A 43 -0.87 -47.28 -34.01
C VAL A 43 -1.88 -46.78 -32.97
N PHE A 44 -1.44 -45.96 -32.03
CA PHE A 44 -2.34 -45.07 -31.28
C PHE A 44 -1.60 -43.84 -30.68
N PRO A 45 -1.41 -42.75 -31.44
CA PRO A 45 -0.93 -41.48 -30.89
C PRO A 45 -2.06 -40.80 -30.10
N ALA A 46 -2.24 -41.19 -28.84
CA ALA A 46 -3.17 -40.53 -27.94
C ALA A 46 -2.69 -39.09 -27.65
N LEU A 47 -3.28 -38.12 -28.35
CA LEU A 47 -2.88 -36.72 -28.29
C LEU A 47 -3.37 -36.07 -26.98
N VAL A 48 -2.60 -36.22 -25.90
CA VAL A 48 -2.91 -35.62 -24.60
C VAL A 48 -2.71 -34.10 -24.68
N LEU A 49 -3.78 -33.37 -24.98
CA LEU A 49 -3.85 -31.92 -24.78
C LEU A 49 -3.78 -31.64 -23.27
N SER A 50 -2.56 -31.46 -22.76
CA SER A 50 -2.33 -30.91 -21.42
C SER A 50 -2.86 -29.48 -21.41
N GLY A 51 -4.05 -29.29 -20.85
CA GLY A 51 -4.68 -27.99 -20.75
C GLY A 51 -3.91 -27.09 -19.79
N CYS A 52 -3.13 -26.15 -20.33
CA CYS A 52 -2.58 -25.05 -19.55
C CYS A 52 -3.73 -24.20 -19.00
N CYS A 53 -4.22 -24.55 -17.80
CA CYS A 53 -4.93 -23.62 -16.94
C CYS A 53 -3.96 -22.52 -16.53
N ALA A 54 -3.76 -21.55 -17.42
CA ALA A 54 -3.20 -20.26 -17.07
C ALA A 54 -4.19 -19.58 -16.13
N THR A 55 -4.09 -19.91 -14.84
CA THR A 55 -4.67 -19.12 -13.77
C THR A 55 -4.13 -17.71 -13.95
N VAL A 56 -4.97 -16.82 -14.45
CA VAL A 56 -4.69 -15.39 -14.47
C VAL A 56 -4.74 -14.95 -13.01
N GLU A 57 -3.63 -15.17 -12.31
CA GLU A 57 -3.32 -14.46 -11.09
C GLU A 57 -3.45 -12.99 -11.46
N LYS A 58 -4.51 -12.36 -10.95
CA LYS A 58 -4.78 -10.95 -11.14
C LYS A 58 -3.80 -10.20 -10.26
N SER A 59 -2.53 -10.25 -10.67
CA SER A 59 -1.41 -9.59 -10.04
C SER A 59 -1.79 -8.13 -9.92
N THR A 60 -2.11 -7.75 -8.69
CA THR A 60 -2.24 -6.36 -8.32
C THR A 60 -0.85 -5.77 -8.49
N GLN A 61 -0.58 -5.26 -9.69
CA GLN A 61 0.41 -4.20 -9.89
C GLN A 61 -0.08 -3.00 -9.09
N GLN A 62 0.16 -3.08 -7.79
CA GLN A 62 0.18 -1.97 -6.87
C GLN A 62 1.45 -1.18 -7.22
N THR A 63 1.41 -0.53 -8.38
CA THR A 63 2.36 0.49 -8.78
C THR A 63 2.40 1.49 -7.64
N ARG A 64 3.50 1.46 -6.88
CA ARG A 64 3.75 2.41 -5.79
C ARG A 64 3.72 3.79 -6.43
N THR A 65 2.57 4.42 -6.33
CA THR A 65 2.22 5.63 -7.07
C THR A 65 2.98 6.75 -6.38
N LEU A 66 4.13 7.10 -6.94
CA LEU A 66 4.96 8.17 -6.42
C LEU A 66 4.31 9.49 -6.83
N LEU A 67 3.95 10.30 -5.85
CA LEU A 67 3.71 11.71 -6.04
C LEU A 67 5.06 12.35 -6.38
N GLN A 68 5.13 13.03 -7.51
CA GLN A 68 6.26 13.86 -7.92
C GLN A 68 5.75 15.29 -8.08
N ALA A 69 6.32 16.24 -7.37
CA ALA A 69 5.93 17.64 -7.49
C ALA A 69 7.14 18.57 -7.38
N ASP A 70 7.09 19.72 -8.04
CA ASP A 70 8.01 20.82 -7.82
C ASP A 70 7.34 21.86 -6.92
N ILE A 71 7.98 22.22 -5.81
CA ILE A 71 7.57 23.32 -4.95
C ILE A 71 8.36 24.56 -5.38
N ARG A 72 7.70 25.54 -6.00
CA ARG A 72 8.30 26.83 -6.39
C ARG A 72 7.81 27.94 -5.47
N VAL A 73 8.74 28.57 -4.74
CA VAL A 73 8.46 29.71 -3.87
C VAL A 73 8.95 30.98 -4.56
N SER A 74 8.01 31.85 -4.93
CA SER A 74 8.29 33.13 -5.58
C SER A 74 9.19 34.02 -4.71
N GLU A 75 10.10 34.79 -5.31
CA GLU A 75 10.94 35.75 -4.58
C GLU A 75 10.12 36.76 -3.78
N ASN A 76 8.89 37.06 -4.21
CA ASN A 76 7.99 38.01 -3.55
C ASN A 76 7.17 37.42 -2.38
N SER A 77 7.40 36.15 -1.98
CA SER A 77 6.46 35.41 -1.13
C SER A 77 6.38 35.93 0.31
N ASN A 78 5.17 35.90 0.87
CA ASN A 78 4.85 36.26 2.26
C ASN A 78 5.51 37.59 2.73
N PRO A 79 5.31 38.71 2.00
CA PRO A 79 6.03 39.95 2.27
C PRO A 79 5.58 40.60 3.59
N ASP A 80 6.53 41.15 4.35
CA ASP A 80 6.28 41.93 5.56
C ASP A 80 5.67 43.32 5.25
N PRO A 81 5.32 44.16 6.24
CA PRO A 81 4.69 45.46 6.00
C PRO A 81 5.59 46.49 5.28
N SER A 82 6.89 46.21 5.16
CA SER A 82 7.83 46.98 4.32
C SER A 82 8.05 46.37 2.93
N GLY A 83 7.31 45.31 2.58
CA GLY A 83 7.42 44.58 1.32
C GLY A 83 8.51 43.51 1.29
N ARG A 84 9.26 43.30 2.40
CA ARG A 84 10.37 42.34 2.42
C ARG A 84 9.84 40.90 2.47
N PRO A 85 10.22 40.02 1.53
CA PRO A 85 9.82 38.61 1.53
C PRO A 85 10.23 37.89 2.82
N THR A 86 9.41 36.94 3.29
CA THR A 86 9.74 36.13 4.49
C THR A 86 9.41 34.65 4.28
N PRO A 87 10.02 33.71 5.04
CA PRO A 87 9.69 32.28 4.94
C PRO A 87 8.24 31.98 5.29
N VAL A 88 7.78 30.77 4.94
CA VAL A 88 6.48 30.21 5.33
C VAL A 88 6.60 28.73 5.68
N THR A 89 5.83 28.31 6.68
CA THR A 89 5.59 26.90 6.95
C THR A 89 4.56 26.36 5.94
N LEU A 90 4.97 25.34 5.19
CA LEU A 90 4.18 24.60 4.21
C LEU A 90 3.80 23.24 4.82
N ARG A 91 2.50 22.90 4.81
CA ARG A 91 2.01 21.55 5.09
C ARG A 91 1.49 20.87 3.83
N VAL A 92 1.90 19.63 3.63
CA VAL A 92 1.46 18.74 2.57
C VAL A 92 0.67 17.58 3.20
N TYR A 93 -0.54 17.36 2.74
CA TYR A 93 -1.45 16.33 3.26
C TYR A 93 -1.85 15.36 2.17
N GLN A 94 -1.75 14.07 2.46
CA GLN A 94 -2.44 13.03 1.70
C GLN A 94 -3.78 12.74 2.34
N LEU A 95 -4.85 12.84 1.55
CA LEU A 95 -6.22 12.80 2.04
C LEU A 95 -7.05 11.73 1.33
N LYS A 96 -7.89 11.04 2.10
CA LYS A 96 -8.89 10.09 1.63
C LYS A 96 -10.13 10.77 1.04
N SER A 97 -10.46 11.96 1.54
CA SER A 97 -11.62 12.76 1.20
C SER A 97 -11.28 14.25 1.32
N SER A 98 -11.90 15.08 0.49
CA SER A 98 -11.68 16.54 0.49
C SER A 98 -12.43 17.25 1.61
N ARG A 99 -13.56 16.70 2.06
CA ARG A 99 -14.62 17.43 2.79
C ARG A 99 -14.09 18.21 3.98
N ASN A 100 -13.46 17.53 4.93
CA ASN A 100 -13.03 18.15 6.19
C ASN A 100 -11.93 19.20 5.93
N PHE A 101 -11.03 18.91 4.99
CA PHE A 101 -9.95 19.81 4.58
C PHE A 101 -10.47 21.08 3.88
N GLU A 102 -11.55 20.97 3.10
CA GLU A 102 -12.21 22.10 2.44
C GLU A 102 -13.10 22.93 3.38
N SER A 103 -13.80 22.29 4.32
CA SER A 103 -14.71 22.98 5.25
C SER A 103 -14.00 23.62 6.45
N ALA A 104 -12.79 23.19 6.79
CA ALA A 104 -12.02 23.75 7.89
C ALA A 104 -11.65 25.23 7.67
N ASP A 105 -11.59 25.99 8.75
CA ASP A 105 -10.96 27.31 8.76
C ASP A 105 -9.45 27.22 9.03
N PHE A 106 -8.73 28.35 8.89
CA PHE A 106 -7.29 28.38 9.11
C PHE A 106 -6.90 28.07 10.57
N PRO A 107 -7.52 28.67 11.61
CA PRO A 107 -7.19 28.34 13.01
C PRO A 107 -7.34 26.87 13.38
N ALA A 108 -8.45 26.22 12.98
CA ALA A 108 -8.69 24.83 13.29
C ALA A 108 -7.69 23.90 12.57
N LEU A 109 -7.47 24.10 11.26
CA LEU A 109 -6.56 23.26 10.50
C LEU A 109 -5.09 23.49 10.89
N TYR A 110 -4.70 24.73 11.23
CA TYR A 110 -3.33 25.01 11.68
C TYR A 110 -3.06 24.45 13.08
N GLY A 111 -4.00 24.63 14.01
CA GLY A 111 -3.83 24.27 15.42
C GLY A 111 -4.08 22.80 15.73
N ASN A 112 -4.93 22.09 14.97
CA ASN A 112 -5.28 20.69 15.22
C ASN A 112 -5.82 19.97 13.96
N ASP A 113 -5.00 19.91 12.90
CA ASP A 113 -5.33 19.17 11.67
C ASP A 113 -5.73 17.72 11.91
N GLU A 114 -5.07 17.02 12.84
CA GLU A 114 -5.36 15.62 13.18
C GLU A 114 -6.79 15.43 13.72
N ALA A 115 -7.30 16.29 14.60
CA ALA A 115 -8.69 16.21 15.07
C ALA A 115 -9.71 16.73 14.04
N VAL A 116 -9.32 17.70 13.20
CA VAL A 116 -10.18 18.29 12.17
C VAL A 116 -10.39 17.33 10.99
N LEU A 117 -9.34 16.65 10.55
CA LEU A 117 -9.36 15.73 9.42
C LEU A 117 -9.73 14.31 9.86
N GLY A 118 -9.24 13.86 11.02
CA GLY A 118 -9.50 12.53 11.57
C GLY A 118 -9.13 11.43 10.58
N ALA A 119 -10.07 10.50 10.35
CA ALA A 119 -9.88 9.37 9.43
C ALA A 119 -9.80 9.73 7.92
N ASP A 120 -9.90 11.02 7.56
CA ASP A 120 -9.60 11.50 6.21
C ASP A 120 -8.10 11.82 6.01
N LEU A 121 -7.33 12.03 7.09
CA LEU A 121 -5.88 12.23 7.04
C LEU A 121 -5.15 10.88 6.95
N LEU A 122 -4.30 10.73 5.92
CA LEU A 122 -3.51 9.52 5.70
C LEU A 122 -2.01 9.76 5.92
N PHE A 123 -1.52 10.94 5.55
CA PHE A 123 -0.14 11.37 5.77
C PHE A 123 -0.09 12.90 5.86
N LYS A 124 0.77 13.43 6.73
CA LYS A 124 1.07 14.86 6.90
C LYS A 124 2.59 15.04 6.87
N GLU A 125 3.03 16.08 6.19
CA GLU A 125 4.41 16.59 6.26
C GLU A 125 4.40 18.11 6.42
N GLU A 126 5.32 18.62 7.22
CA GLU A 126 5.50 20.05 7.49
C GLU A 126 6.96 20.43 7.17
N MET A 127 7.15 21.58 6.51
CA MET A 127 8.48 22.11 6.18
C MET A 127 8.45 23.64 6.10
N ASP A 128 9.49 24.32 6.56
CA ASP A 128 9.68 25.75 6.29
C ASP A 128 10.37 25.97 4.96
N VAL A 129 9.79 26.82 4.12
CA VAL A 129 10.30 27.17 2.78
C VAL A 129 10.54 28.67 2.65
N TYR A 130 11.56 29.02 1.86
CA TYR A 130 12.15 30.36 1.78
C TYR A 130 11.83 31.02 0.43
N PRO A 131 11.71 32.35 0.35
CA PRO A 131 11.49 33.06 -0.92
C PRO A 131 12.58 32.76 -1.95
N GLY A 132 12.20 32.54 -3.21
CA GLY A 132 13.11 32.34 -4.34
C GLY A 132 13.63 30.90 -4.53
N ILE A 133 13.17 29.92 -3.74
CA ILE A 133 13.65 28.52 -3.86
C ILE A 133 12.74 27.64 -4.70
N GLU A 134 13.33 26.61 -5.30
CA GLU A 134 12.65 25.50 -5.95
C GLU A 134 13.11 24.17 -5.32
N ILE A 135 12.16 23.33 -4.91
CA ILE A 135 12.41 22.05 -4.24
C ILE A 135 11.68 20.92 -5.01
N PRO A 136 12.39 19.89 -5.52
CA PRO A 136 11.75 18.68 -5.98
C PRO A 136 11.23 17.86 -4.79
N PHE A 137 9.97 17.45 -4.85
CA PHE A 137 9.22 16.79 -3.78
C PHE A 137 8.67 15.45 -4.28
N GLU A 138 9.31 14.35 -3.87
CA GLU A 138 8.85 13.00 -4.17
C GLU A 138 8.36 12.28 -2.91
N ARG A 139 7.12 11.76 -2.90
CA ARG A 139 6.60 10.95 -1.79
C ARG A 139 5.82 9.74 -2.30
N LYS A 140 5.95 8.60 -1.60
CA LYS A 140 5.08 7.44 -1.80
C LYS A 140 3.65 7.84 -1.37
N LEU A 141 2.67 7.61 -2.23
CA LEU A 141 1.27 7.73 -1.82
C LEU A 141 0.84 6.55 -0.95
N GLU A 142 0.02 6.84 0.05
CA GLU A 142 -0.73 5.83 0.79
C GLU A 142 -1.89 5.27 -0.03
N GLU A 143 -2.24 4.01 0.22
CA GLU A 143 -3.11 3.21 -0.65
C GLU A 143 -4.53 3.76 -0.78
N ALA A 144 -4.98 4.51 0.23
CA ALA A 144 -6.30 5.15 0.26
C ALA A 144 -6.28 6.62 -0.22
N THR A 145 -5.14 7.17 -0.64
CA THR A 145 -5.03 8.59 -1.00
C THR A 145 -5.79 8.92 -2.28
N ARG A 146 -6.71 9.88 -2.18
CA ARG A 146 -7.53 10.37 -3.29
C ARG A 146 -7.31 11.85 -3.62
N TYR A 147 -6.75 12.61 -2.68
CA TYR A 147 -6.48 14.04 -2.84
C TYR A 147 -5.14 14.43 -2.24
N LEU A 148 -4.51 15.47 -2.82
CA LEU A 148 -3.35 16.16 -2.26
C LEU A 148 -3.79 17.53 -1.75
N GLY A 149 -3.82 17.69 -0.43
CA GLY A 149 -4.07 18.96 0.24
C GLY A 149 -2.77 19.72 0.48
N ILE A 150 -2.78 21.04 0.27
CA ILE A 150 -1.67 21.94 0.54
C ILE A 150 -2.16 23.10 1.42
N MET A 151 -1.43 23.42 2.48
CA MET A 151 -1.67 24.56 3.36
C MET A 151 -0.39 25.36 3.56
N VAL A 152 -0.49 26.70 3.59
CA VAL A 152 0.65 27.59 3.83
C VAL A 152 0.32 28.59 4.93
N ALA A 153 1.17 28.65 5.96
CA ALA A 153 1.05 29.53 7.12
C ALA A 153 1.50 30.97 6.79
N PHE A 154 0.79 31.63 5.87
CA PHE A 154 1.04 33.05 5.54
C PHE A 154 0.78 33.96 6.75
N ARG A 155 1.60 35.00 6.93
CA ARG A 155 1.44 36.02 7.98
C ARG A 155 0.08 36.71 7.98
N ASN A 156 -0.59 36.73 6.82
CA ASN A 156 -1.89 37.35 6.59
C ASN A 156 -2.88 36.34 6.03
N ALA A 157 -2.98 35.17 6.68
CA ALA A 157 -3.88 34.08 6.29
C ALA A 157 -5.34 34.53 6.04
N LYS A 158 -5.81 35.58 6.73
CA LYS A 158 -7.15 36.16 6.55
C LYS A 158 -7.43 36.69 5.14
N ASN A 159 -6.42 37.20 4.45
CA ASN A 159 -6.51 37.76 3.10
C ASN A 159 -5.79 36.90 2.06
N ALA A 160 -5.40 35.68 2.41
CA ALA A 160 -4.57 34.81 1.61
C ALA A 160 -5.37 33.68 0.96
N THR A 161 -4.92 33.21 -0.21
CA THR A 161 -5.26 31.86 -0.68
C THR A 161 -4.31 30.90 0.01
N TRP A 162 -4.57 30.62 1.29
CA TRP A 162 -3.71 29.84 2.19
C TRP A 162 -3.81 28.32 1.99
N ARG A 163 -4.72 27.85 1.14
CA ARG A 163 -5.03 26.43 0.90
C ARG A 163 -5.21 26.15 -0.59
N ALA A 164 -4.71 25.00 -1.03
CA ALA A 164 -5.00 24.42 -2.33
C ALA A 164 -5.27 22.91 -2.21
N LEU A 165 -5.97 22.35 -3.19
CA LEU A 165 -6.34 20.93 -3.24
C LEU A 165 -6.34 20.46 -4.70
N THR A 166 -5.95 19.22 -4.95
CA THR A 166 -6.22 18.51 -6.21
C THR A 166 -6.70 17.09 -5.91
N ASP A 167 -7.53 16.53 -6.78
CA ASP A 167 -7.69 15.08 -6.88
C ASP A 167 -6.39 14.44 -7.39
N LEU A 168 -6.15 13.20 -6.98
CA LEU A 168 -5.11 12.33 -7.54
C LEU A 168 -5.78 11.14 -8.25
N PRO A 169 -5.52 10.91 -9.55
CA PRO A 169 -6.05 9.75 -10.26
C PRO A 169 -5.45 8.44 -9.74
N ALA A 170 -6.11 7.32 -10.04
CA ALA A 170 -5.67 6.01 -9.59
C ALA A 170 -4.53 5.45 -10.47
N GLY A 171 -3.28 5.63 -10.01
CA GLY A 171 -2.10 4.96 -10.57
C GLY A 171 -1.36 5.76 -11.65
N GLY A 172 -0.04 5.91 -11.47
CA GLY A 172 0.85 6.63 -12.40
C GLY A 172 1.86 7.51 -11.67
N ALA A 173 2.66 8.27 -12.42
CA ALA A 173 3.36 9.44 -11.91
C ALA A 173 2.51 10.68 -12.26
N PHE A 174 2.25 11.53 -11.28
CA PHE A 174 1.46 12.75 -11.46
C PHE A 174 2.34 13.97 -11.18
N PRO A 175 3.06 14.50 -12.19
CA PRO A 175 3.85 15.71 -12.01
C PRO A 175 2.94 16.89 -11.67
N LEU A 176 3.22 17.56 -10.56
CA LEU A 176 2.48 18.73 -10.09
C LEU A 176 3.43 19.89 -9.79
N LEU A 177 2.97 21.11 -10.03
CA LEU A 177 3.65 22.33 -9.61
C LEU A 177 2.88 22.96 -8.45
N ILE A 178 3.49 23.00 -7.28
CA ILE A 178 3.00 23.71 -6.09
C ILE A 178 3.66 25.09 -6.10
N LYS A 179 2.95 26.13 -6.57
CA LYS A 179 3.47 27.51 -6.58
C LYS A 179 2.98 28.29 -5.36
N ILE A 180 3.92 28.87 -4.62
CA ILE A 180 3.70 29.88 -3.56
C ILE A 180 4.09 31.25 -4.12
N ASP A 181 3.19 32.23 -4.08
CA ASP A 181 3.35 33.55 -4.72
C ASP A 181 2.59 34.63 -3.93
N GLY A 182 3.28 35.67 -3.46
CA GLY A 182 2.71 36.65 -2.53
C GLY A 182 2.06 35.99 -1.30
N PHE A 183 0.73 36.09 -1.17
CA PHE A 183 -0.08 35.41 -0.15
C PHE A 183 -1.00 34.34 -0.76
N SER A 184 -0.53 33.60 -1.77
CA SER A 184 -1.30 32.60 -2.49
C SER A 184 -0.51 31.30 -2.67
N VAL A 185 -1.16 30.15 -2.45
CA VAL A 185 -0.67 28.84 -2.89
C VAL A 185 -1.60 28.26 -3.95
N SER A 186 -1.04 27.62 -4.97
CA SER A 186 -1.79 26.96 -6.04
C SER A 186 -1.11 25.67 -6.48
N ILE A 187 -1.91 24.68 -6.87
CA ILE A 187 -1.44 23.44 -7.49
C ILE A 187 -1.77 23.52 -8.98
N ARG A 188 -0.83 23.14 -9.84
CA ARG A 188 -1.00 23.05 -11.30
C ARG A 188 -0.48 21.72 -11.80
N LYS A 189 -1.00 21.25 -12.93
CA LYS A 189 -0.34 20.25 -13.77
C LYS A 189 0.55 21.06 -14.75
N PRO A 190 1.84 20.72 -14.92
CA PRO A 190 2.77 21.46 -15.77
C PRO A 190 2.45 21.29 -17.27
#